data_AF-A0A915AN31-F1
#
_entry.id   AF-A0A915AN31-F1
#
_cell.length_a   1.000
_cell.length_b   1.000
_cell.length_c   1.000
_cell.angle_alpha   90.00
_cell.angle_beta   90.00
_cell.angle_gamma   90.00
#
_symmetry.space_group_name_H-M   'P 1'
#
loop_
_entity.id
_entity.type
_entity.pdbx_description
1 polymer ?
#
loop_
_entity_poly.entity_id
_entity_poly.type
_entity_poly.pdbx_seq_one_letter_code
_entity_poly.pdbx_strand_id
1 'polypeptide(L)'
;MVGSYVSMWAGAWEWGIRMTPILGLICIILILFVLDDPIRGNADVAFVENSSFIDDIKYLFKIPTYVLSTMGFTSVVFVTGCLAWWTPTLIEHAWAMHHGTSHVPNDVKAGISLVFGMITCFAGLLGVLVGSSLAQGWRDGFMCMKSNERADPHVCALGALLGVPLLFLAIIFSANHEVLCWIFILLGVSCCCLNWAVNMDMLMYIVVPNRRSTATAMQTLFSHLFGDASSPYLIGLISDSIRGDDFSTKSRFFALQSALFVPNFVLIGSGAFYLLASFCVVDDRAKATMEMRSPESTAIVAVESSSDTSPLLDAVEQQPPY
;
A
#
# COMPACT_ATOMS: atom_id res chain seq x y z
N MET A 1 2.82 19.27 1.46
CA MET A 1 1.64 20.10 1.13
C MET A 1 1.44 21.24 2.15
N VAL A 2 1.00 20.97 3.39
CA VAL A 2 0.76 22.04 4.38
C VAL A 2 2.08 22.58 4.98
N GLY A 3 3.06 21.70 5.21
CA GLY A 3 4.34 22.09 5.81
C GLY A 3 5.14 23.12 5.01
N SER A 4 5.10 23.06 3.66
CA SER A 4 5.83 24.02 2.80
C SER A 4 5.24 25.43 2.85
N TYR A 5 3.90 25.55 2.89
CA TYR A 5 3.23 26.84 3.05
C TYR A 5 3.43 27.43 4.44
N VAL A 6 3.33 26.59 5.48
CA VAL A 6 3.58 27.02 6.86
C VAL A 6 5.04 27.45 7.04
N SER A 7 5.98 26.74 6.42
CA SER A 7 7.40 27.13 6.40
C SER A 7 7.63 28.47 5.69
N MET A 8 6.97 28.70 4.55
CA MET A 8 7.10 29.95 3.80
C MET A 8 6.50 31.13 4.58
N TRP A 9 5.32 30.93 5.18
CA TRP A 9 4.63 31.97 5.94
C TRP A 9 5.35 32.33 7.24
N ALA A 10 5.85 31.33 7.97
CA ALA A 10 6.56 31.52 9.22
C ALA A 10 8.06 31.84 9.03
N GLY A 11 8.55 31.81 7.78
CA GLY A 11 9.96 32.05 7.44
C GLY A 11 10.95 31.00 7.97
N ALA A 12 10.47 29.88 8.51
CA ALA A 12 11.30 28.86 9.14
C ALA A 12 10.69 27.46 8.95
N TRP A 13 11.52 26.48 8.61
CA TRP A 13 11.10 25.12 8.25
C TRP A 13 10.54 24.34 9.45
N GLU A 14 10.95 24.69 10.66
CA GLU A 14 10.53 24.06 11.91
C GLU A 14 9.02 24.19 12.12
N TRP A 15 8.43 25.32 11.71
CA TRP A 15 6.99 25.54 11.80
C TRP A 15 6.18 24.62 10.89
N GLY A 16 6.76 24.18 9.77
CA GLY A 16 6.16 23.17 8.91
C GLY A 16 5.98 21.82 9.62
N ILE A 17 6.85 21.49 10.59
CA ILE A 17 6.83 20.23 11.34
C ILE A 17 5.97 20.33 12.61
N ARG A 18 5.96 21.49 13.27
CA ARG A 18 5.24 21.71 14.54
C ARG A 18 3.72 21.56 14.46
N MET A 19 3.14 21.60 13.25
CA MET A 19 1.70 21.41 13.05
C MET A 19 1.24 19.96 13.24
N THR A 20 2.07 18.98 12.87
CA THR A 20 1.68 17.57 12.86
C THR A 20 1.42 16.98 14.25
N PRO A 21 2.21 17.29 15.30
CA PRO A 21 1.96 16.80 16.66
C PRO A 21 0.59 17.15 17.23
N ILE A 22 0.00 18.29 16.83
CA ILE A 22 -1.31 18.74 17.34
C ILE A 22 -2.40 17.72 16.96
N LEU A 23 -2.41 17.28 15.69
CA LEU A 23 -3.33 16.24 15.23
C LEU A 23 -3.02 14.89 15.90
N GLY A 24 -1.74 14.58 16.12
CA GLY A 24 -1.32 13.38 16.83
C GLY A 24 -1.84 13.31 18.27
N LEU A 25 -1.83 14.43 19.00
CA LEU A 25 -2.39 14.50 20.36
C LEU A 25 -3.90 14.22 20.38
N ILE A 26 -4.64 14.74 19.40
CA ILE A 26 -6.07 14.45 19.26
C ILE A 26 -6.28 12.95 19.02
N CYS A 27 -5.48 12.33 18.15
CA CYS A 27 -5.55 10.88 17.92
C CYS A 27 -5.26 10.06 19.19
N ILE A 28 -4.26 10.46 20.00
CA ILE A 28 -3.94 9.77 21.27
C ILE A 28 -5.14 9.85 22.24
N ILE A 29 -5.76 11.02 22.36
CA ILE A 29 -6.95 11.20 23.20
C ILE A 29 -8.07 10.27 22.70
N LEU A 30 -8.33 10.23 21.39
CA LEU A 30 -9.34 9.34 20.82
C LEU A 30 -9.02 7.86 21.10
N ILE A 31 -7.77 7.43 20.98
CA ILE A 31 -7.36 6.05 21.28
C ILE A 31 -7.63 5.72 22.76
N LEU A 32 -7.25 6.61 23.68
CA LEU A 32 -7.38 6.36 25.12
C LEU A 32 -8.84 6.31 25.61
N PHE A 33 -9.75 7.08 24.99
CA PHE A 33 -11.12 7.21 25.46
C PHE A 33 -12.18 6.51 24.61
N VAL A 34 -11.88 6.18 23.35
CA VAL A 34 -12.87 5.64 22.40
C VAL A 34 -12.53 4.21 21.96
N LEU A 35 -11.25 3.84 21.90
CA LEU A 35 -10.85 2.52 21.39
C LEU A 35 -10.80 1.48 22.52
N ASP A 36 -11.64 0.46 22.41
CA ASP A 36 -11.56 -0.75 23.23
C ASP A 36 -10.67 -1.78 22.53
N ASP A 37 -9.78 -2.45 23.26
CA ASP A 37 -8.80 -3.39 22.68
C ASP A 37 -9.38 -4.81 22.67
N PRO A 38 -9.80 -5.35 21.50
CA PRO A 38 -10.39 -6.68 21.43
C PRO A 38 -9.33 -7.78 21.57
N ILE A 39 -9.75 -8.91 22.13
CA ILE A 39 -8.90 -10.11 22.20
C ILE A 39 -8.55 -10.56 20.76
N ARG A 40 -7.26 -10.83 20.50
CA ARG A 40 -6.77 -11.26 19.17
C ARG A 40 -7.44 -12.55 18.72
N GLY A 41 -7.83 -12.63 17.45
CA GLY A 41 -8.48 -13.81 16.88
C GLY A 41 -9.96 -13.98 17.24
N ASN A 42 -10.50 -13.14 18.15
CA ASN A 42 -11.90 -13.20 18.57
C ASN A 42 -12.87 -12.95 17.40
N ALA A 43 -12.50 -12.10 16.44
CA ALA A 43 -13.29 -11.84 15.24
C ALA A 43 -13.28 -13.01 14.23
N ASP A 44 -12.30 -13.92 14.32
CA ASP A 44 -12.08 -15.01 13.36
C ASP A 44 -12.47 -16.40 13.92
N VAL A 45 -12.94 -16.48 15.18
CA VAL A 45 -13.21 -17.75 15.90
C VAL A 45 -12.03 -18.73 15.79
N ALA A 46 -10.80 -18.19 15.81
CA ALA A 46 -9.58 -18.95 15.60
C ALA A 46 -8.93 -19.28 16.96
N PHE A 47 -8.50 -20.53 17.13
CA PHE A 47 -7.67 -20.90 18.27
C PHE A 47 -6.27 -20.29 18.10
N VAL A 48 -5.85 -19.48 19.07
CA VAL A 48 -4.59 -18.74 19.03
C VAL A 48 -3.57 -19.48 19.88
N GLU A 49 -2.72 -20.30 19.25
CA GLU A 49 -1.49 -20.75 19.90
C GLU A 49 -0.41 -19.66 19.84
N ASN A 50 0.31 -19.50 20.95
CA ASN A 50 1.48 -18.63 21.01
C ASN A 50 2.63 -19.23 20.20
N SER A 51 3.03 -18.56 19.12
CA SER A 51 4.19 -18.93 18.32
C SER A 51 5.40 -18.04 18.63
N SER A 52 6.61 -18.57 18.40
CA SER A 52 7.83 -17.76 18.50
C SER A 52 8.02 -16.92 17.23
N PHE A 53 8.61 -15.74 17.38
CA PHE A 53 8.85 -14.81 16.27
C PHE A 53 9.66 -15.42 15.11
N ILE A 54 10.65 -16.27 15.42
CA ILE A 54 11.46 -16.92 14.38
C ILE A 54 10.63 -17.94 13.59
N ASP A 55 9.71 -18.62 14.26
CA ASP A 55 8.83 -19.61 13.62
C ASP A 55 7.78 -18.91 12.75
N ASP A 56 7.31 -17.74 13.17
CA ASP A 56 6.46 -16.87 12.34
C ASP A 56 7.16 -16.45 11.06
N ILE A 57 8.42 -15.98 11.15
CA ILE A 57 9.20 -15.61 9.96
C ILE A 57 9.34 -16.81 9.01
N LYS A 58 9.74 -17.98 9.54
CA LYS A 58 9.88 -19.19 8.72
C LYS A 58 8.56 -19.60 8.07
N TYR A 59 7.45 -19.43 8.78
CA TYR A 59 6.11 -19.69 8.26
C TYR A 59 5.79 -18.76 7.08
N LEU A 60 6.03 -17.46 7.22
CA LEU A 60 5.70 -16.48 6.19
C LEU A 60 6.45 -16.73 4.89
N PHE A 61 7.74 -17.09 4.96
CA PHE A 61 8.53 -17.43 3.78
C PHE A 61 8.09 -18.74 3.09
N LYS A 62 7.27 -19.57 3.75
CA LYS A 62 6.69 -20.77 3.13
C LYS A 62 5.40 -20.50 2.37
N ILE A 63 4.80 -19.32 2.49
CA ILE A 63 3.57 -18.93 1.77
C ILE A 63 3.98 -18.23 0.47
N PRO A 64 3.89 -18.88 -0.70
CA PRO A 64 4.31 -18.27 -1.96
C PRO A 64 3.58 -16.96 -2.27
N THR A 65 2.27 -16.89 -2.01
CA THR A 65 1.50 -15.66 -2.24
C THR A 65 1.98 -14.51 -1.35
N TYR A 66 2.41 -14.77 -0.10
CA TYR A 66 2.94 -13.74 0.77
C TYR A 66 4.28 -13.18 0.25
N VAL A 67 5.18 -14.07 -0.18
CA VAL A 67 6.49 -13.66 -0.71
C VAL A 67 6.33 -12.88 -2.02
N LEU A 68 5.51 -13.40 -2.95
CA LEU A 68 5.25 -12.75 -4.24
C LEU A 68 4.53 -11.41 -4.08
N SER A 69 3.50 -11.34 -3.23
CA SER A 69 2.78 -10.09 -2.96
C SER A 69 3.65 -9.06 -2.26
N THR A 70 4.54 -9.48 -1.36
CA THR A 70 5.52 -8.60 -0.71
C THR A 70 6.51 -8.02 -1.71
N MET A 71 7.04 -8.83 -2.65
CA MET A 71 7.92 -8.32 -3.71
C MET A 71 7.18 -7.38 -4.68
N GLY A 72 5.94 -7.73 -5.04
CA GLY A 72 5.06 -6.87 -5.84
C GLY A 72 4.80 -5.53 -5.16
N PHE A 73 4.32 -5.56 -3.92
CA PHE A 73 4.03 -4.37 -3.15
C PHE A 73 5.27 -3.50 -2.92
N THR A 74 6.42 -4.11 -2.60
CA THR A 74 7.71 -3.39 -2.48
C THR A 74 8.06 -2.65 -3.77
N SER A 75 7.80 -3.26 -4.92
CA SER A 75 8.01 -2.63 -6.23
C SER A 75 7.05 -1.45 -6.47
N VAL A 76 5.78 -1.54 -6.06
CA VAL A 76 4.84 -0.40 -6.08
C VAL A 76 5.31 0.73 -5.16
N VAL A 77 5.77 0.40 -3.95
CA VAL A 77 6.29 1.36 -2.98
C VAL A 77 7.58 2.01 -3.46
N PHE A 78 8.46 1.27 -4.13
CA PHE A 78 9.64 1.80 -4.82
C PHE A 78 9.24 2.93 -5.78
N VAL A 79 8.26 2.67 -6.64
CA VAL A 79 7.82 3.61 -7.68
C VAL A 79 7.18 4.84 -7.05
N THR A 80 6.23 4.64 -6.15
CA THR A 80 5.52 5.75 -5.49
C THR A 80 6.43 6.61 -4.64
N GLY A 81 7.37 6.02 -3.90
CA GLY A 81 8.39 6.75 -3.14
C GLY A 81 9.32 7.57 -4.02
N CYS A 82 9.77 6.98 -5.14
CA CYS A 82 10.61 7.68 -6.11
C CYS A 82 9.87 8.89 -6.71
N LEU A 83 8.62 8.68 -7.14
CA LEU A 83 7.79 9.75 -7.67
C LEU A 83 7.53 10.84 -6.62
N ALA A 84 7.26 10.46 -5.37
CA ALA A 84 7.06 11.41 -4.28
C ALA A 84 8.24 12.35 -4.07
N TRP A 85 9.46 11.84 -4.26
CA TRP A 85 10.68 12.61 -4.11
C TRP A 85 11.04 13.43 -5.35
N TRP A 86 11.03 12.80 -6.52
CA TRP A 86 11.62 13.37 -7.72
C TRP A 86 10.62 14.10 -8.63
N THR A 87 9.32 13.85 -8.53
CA THR A 87 8.33 14.52 -9.39
C THR A 87 8.29 16.03 -9.20
N PRO A 88 8.25 16.57 -7.96
CA PRO A 88 8.33 18.03 -7.77
C PRO A 88 9.62 18.60 -8.35
N THR A 89 10.76 17.93 -8.11
CA THR A 89 12.07 18.35 -8.61
C THR A 89 12.15 18.31 -10.14
N LEU A 90 11.56 17.30 -10.79
CA LEU A 90 11.49 17.20 -12.25
C LEU A 90 10.73 18.40 -12.83
N ILE A 91 9.60 18.77 -12.22
CA ILE A 91 8.76 19.87 -12.69
C ILE A 91 9.43 21.23 -12.38
N GLU A 92 10.15 21.35 -11.27
CA GLU A 92 11.02 22.50 -11.01
C GLU A 92 12.12 22.62 -12.10
N HIS A 93 12.73 21.52 -12.51
CA HIS A 93 13.73 21.50 -13.59
C HIS A 93 13.11 21.83 -14.96
N ALA A 94 11.89 21.36 -15.24
CA ALA A 94 11.15 21.72 -16.44
C ALA A 94 10.86 23.22 -16.47
N TRP A 95 10.34 23.76 -15.36
CA TRP A 95 10.05 25.18 -15.22
C TRP A 95 11.31 26.03 -15.41
N ALA A 96 12.42 25.65 -14.78
CA ALA A 96 13.71 26.32 -14.91
C ALA A 96 14.21 26.33 -16.37
N MET A 97 14.01 25.22 -17.09
CA MET A 97 14.37 25.10 -18.50
C MET A 97 13.58 26.08 -19.37
N HIS A 98 12.26 26.16 -19.18
CA HIS A 98 11.37 27.04 -19.96
C HIS A 98 11.67 28.53 -19.73
N HIS A 99 12.09 28.89 -18.52
CA HIS A 99 12.37 30.28 -18.14
C HIS A 99 13.86 30.66 -18.28
N GLY A 100 14.71 29.73 -18.72
CA GLY A 100 16.14 29.99 -18.93
C GLY A 100 16.90 30.40 -17.66
N THR A 101 16.45 29.96 -16.49
CA THR A 101 17.05 30.28 -15.19
C THR A 101 17.60 29.03 -14.51
N SER A 102 18.62 29.20 -13.66
CA SER A 102 19.12 28.15 -12.76
C SER A 102 18.45 28.21 -11.38
N HIS A 103 17.79 29.33 -11.06
CA HIS A 103 17.15 29.55 -9.77
C HIS A 103 15.63 29.58 -9.92
N VAL A 104 14.97 28.65 -9.24
CA VAL A 104 13.50 28.58 -9.15
C VAL A 104 13.05 29.31 -7.88
N PRO A 105 12.18 30.33 -7.99
CA PRO A 105 11.64 31.05 -6.84
C PRO A 105 10.92 30.15 -5.82
N ASN A 106 11.00 30.50 -4.53
CA ASN A 106 10.44 29.67 -3.45
C ASN A 106 8.91 29.53 -3.50
N ASP A 107 8.21 30.55 -3.98
CA ASP A 107 6.76 30.55 -4.20
C ASP A 107 6.36 29.54 -5.28
N VAL A 108 7.13 29.44 -6.37
CA VAL A 108 6.92 28.45 -7.43
C VAL A 108 7.15 27.03 -6.90
N LYS A 109 8.23 26.80 -6.14
CA LYS A 109 8.50 25.49 -5.52
C LYS A 109 7.40 25.07 -4.56
N ALA A 110 6.92 26.00 -3.74
CA ALA A 110 5.82 25.77 -2.81
C ALA A 110 4.53 25.43 -3.57
N GLY A 111 4.25 26.14 -4.67
CA GLY A 111 3.13 25.86 -5.57
C GLY A 111 3.18 24.48 -6.20
N ILE A 112 4.32 24.10 -6.81
CA ILE A 112 4.53 22.75 -7.39
C ILE A 112 4.33 21.67 -6.34
N SER A 113 4.93 21.84 -5.16
CA SER A 113 4.81 20.89 -4.04
C SER A 113 3.37 20.77 -3.50
N LEU A 114 2.60 21.85 -3.56
CA LEU A 114 1.18 21.86 -3.17
C LEU A 114 0.32 21.14 -4.20
N VAL A 115 0.49 21.45 -5.49
CA VAL A 115 -0.22 20.80 -6.59
C VAL A 115 0.05 19.30 -6.59
N PHE A 116 1.32 18.91 -6.51
CA PHE A 116 1.69 17.49 -6.40
C PHE A 116 1.06 16.85 -5.17
N GLY A 117 1.17 17.47 -3.99
CA GLY A 117 0.58 16.93 -2.77
C GLY A 117 -0.94 16.75 -2.86
N MET A 118 -1.67 17.67 -3.50
CA MET A 118 -3.11 17.55 -3.70
C MET A 118 -3.42 16.38 -4.63
N ILE A 119 -2.71 16.29 -5.76
CA ILE A 119 -2.85 15.20 -6.72
C ILE A 119 -2.59 13.85 -6.03
N THR A 120 -1.51 13.71 -5.27
CA THR A 120 -1.19 12.46 -4.57
C THR A 120 -2.23 12.12 -3.51
N CYS A 121 -2.77 13.10 -2.79
CA CYS A 121 -3.84 12.88 -1.80
C CYS A 121 -5.11 12.35 -2.48
N PHE A 122 -5.57 13.00 -3.56
CA PHE A 122 -6.75 12.55 -4.31
C PHE A 122 -6.51 11.21 -4.99
N ALA A 123 -5.32 11.00 -5.57
CA ALA A 123 -4.94 9.73 -6.19
C ALA A 123 -4.95 8.57 -5.18
N GLY A 124 -4.42 8.80 -3.97
CA GLY A 124 -4.43 7.81 -2.89
C GLY A 124 -5.84 7.42 -2.50
N LEU A 125 -6.71 8.41 -2.25
CA LEU A 125 -8.11 8.16 -1.91
C LEU A 125 -8.84 7.41 -3.03
N LEU A 126 -8.74 7.89 -4.27
CA LEU A 126 -9.39 7.29 -5.42
C LEU A 126 -8.90 5.86 -5.66
N GLY A 127 -7.58 5.65 -5.64
CA GLY A 127 -6.97 4.35 -5.86
C GLY A 127 -7.42 3.32 -4.83
N VAL A 128 -7.41 3.66 -3.54
CA VAL A 128 -7.83 2.74 -2.48
C VAL A 128 -9.31 2.39 -2.60
N LEU A 129 -10.18 3.37 -2.84
CA LEU A 129 -11.63 3.15 -2.97
C LEU A 129 -11.96 2.31 -4.21
N VAL A 130 -11.41 2.68 -5.37
CA VAL A 130 -11.62 1.96 -6.63
C VAL A 130 -11.04 0.56 -6.53
N GLY A 131 -9.85 0.39 -5.95
CA GLY A 131 -9.18 -0.91 -5.84
C GLY A 131 -9.97 -1.89 -4.98
N SER A 132 -10.41 -1.44 -3.81
CA SER A 132 -11.23 -2.24 -2.91
C SER A 132 -12.57 -2.61 -3.53
N SER A 133 -13.24 -1.64 -4.16
CA SER A 133 -14.55 -1.86 -4.80
C SER A 133 -14.45 -2.77 -6.02
N LEU A 134 -13.39 -2.63 -6.81
CA LEU A 134 -13.14 -3.47 -7.98
C LEU A 134 -12.79 -4.91 -7.58
N ALA A 135 -11.96 -5.08 -6.54
CA ALA A 135 -11.61 -6.39 -6.01
C ALA A 135 -12.84 -7.12 -5.47
N GLN A 136 -13.65 -6.46 -4.64
CA GLN A 136 -14.90 -7.02 -4.11
C GLN A 136 -15.89 -7.35 -5.22
N GLY A 137 -16.14 -6.41 -6.14
CA GLY A 137 -17.07 -6.62 -7.25
C GLY A 137 -16.66 -7.77 -8.17
N TRP A 138 -15.36 -7.90 -8.49
CA TRP A 138 -14.87 -9.00 -9.33
C TRP A 138 -14.89 -10.34 -8.60
N ARG A 139 -14.62 -10.35 -7.29
CA ARG A 139 -14.71 -11.54 -6.45
C ARG A 139 -16.15 -12.08 -6.40
N ASP A 140 -17.12 -11.20 -6.18
CA ASP A 140 -18.53 -11.56 -5.98
C ASP A 140 -19.30 -11.74 -7.30
N GLY A 141 -18.69 -11.42 -8.44
CA GLY A 141 -19.31 -11.53 -9.77
C GLY A 141 -20.32 -10.42 -10.07
N PHE A 142 -20.11 -9.23 -9.50
CA PHE A 142 -20.90 -8.03 -9.71
C PHE A 142 -20.28 -7.14 -10.81
N MET A 143 -21.04 -6.20 -11.39
CA MET A 143 -20.58 -5.30 -12.48
C MET A 143 -20.10 -6.02 -13.76
N CYS A 144 -20.91 -6.93 -14.32
CA CYS A 144 -20.65 -7.65 -15.58
C CYS A 144 -19.42 -8.59 -15.59
N MET A 145 -18.70 -8.72 -14.48
CA MET A 145 -17.58 -9.64 -14.34
C MET A 145 -18.06 -10.98 -13.76
N LYS A 146 -17.50 -12.09 -14.25
CA LYS A 146 -17.73 -13.40 -13.61
C LYS A 146 -16.96 -13.45 -12.29
N SER A 147 -17.56 -14.08 -11.29
CA SER A 147 -16.90 -14.34 -10.00
C SER A 147 -15.55 -15.01 -10.21
N ASN A 148 -14.52 -14.45 -9.58
CA ASN A 148 -13.16 -14.94 -9.65
C ASN A 148 -12.53 -14.91 -8.26
N GLU A 149 -12.21 -16.08 -7.72
CA GLU A 149 -11.55 -16.23 -6.43
C GLU A 149 -10.13 -15.65 -6.40
N ARG A 150 -9.56 -15.35 -7.58
CA ARG A 150 -8.23 -14.73 -7.77
C ARG A 150 -8.32 -13.23 -8.02
N ALA A 151 -9.47 -12.59 -7.77
CA ALA A 151 -9.70 -11.18 -8.08
C ALA A 151 -8.62 -10.26 -7.51
N ASP A 152 -8.23 -10.43 -6.24
CA ASP A 152 -7.31 -9.50 -5.56
C ASP A 152 -5.93 -9.39 -6.23
N PRO A 153 -5.19 -10.49 -6.49
CA PRO A 153 -3.93 -10.39 -7.21
C PRO A 153 -4.10 -9.90 -8.66
N HIS A 154 -5.24 -10.17 -9.32
CA HIS A 154 -5.49 -9.62 -10.66
C HIS A 154 -5.73 -8.10 -10.63
N VAL A 155 -6.43 -7.58 -9.62
CA VAL A 155 -6.63 -6.13 -9.44
C VAL A 155 -5.31 -5.44 -9.12
N CYS A 156 -4.48 -6.03 -8.25
CA CYS A 156 -3.13 -5.51 -8.00
C CYS A 156 -2.28 -5.50 -9.27
N ALA A 157 -2.27 -6.61 -10.03
CA ALA A 157 -1.56 -6.69 -11.30
C ALA A 157 -2.07 -5.66 -12.32
N LEU A 158 -3.39 -5.49 -12.43
CA LEU A 158 -4.01 -4.50 -13.30
C LEU A 158 -3.59 -3.09 -12.90
N GLY A 159 -3.61 -2.76 -11.62
CA GLY A 159 -3.18 -1.45 -11.13
C GLY A 159 -1.71 -1.16 -11.43
N ALA A 160 -0.83 -2.14 -11.19
CA ALA A 160 0.58 -2.01 -11.55
C ALA A 160 0.77 -1.82 -13.07
N LEU A 161 0.18 -2.70 -13.89
CA LEU A 161 0.37 -2.69 -15.34
C LEU A 161 -0.27 -1.50 -16.04
N LEU A 162 -1.44 -1.02 -15.58
CA LEU A 162 -2.05 0.22 -16.08
C LEU A 162 -1.25 1.46 -15.65
N GLY A 163 -0.60 1.41 -14.48
CA GLY A 163 0.28 2.49 -14.03
C GLY A 163 1.46 2.71 -14.98
N VAL A 164 1.99 1.66 -15.62
CA VAL A 164 3.16 1.75 -16.53
C VAL A 164 2.95 2.72 -17.69
N PRO A 165 1.95 2.54 -18.59
CA PRO A 165 1.76 3.47 -19.70
C PRO A 165 1.41 4.89 -19.21
N LEU A 166 0.67 5.02 -18.11
CA LEU A 166 0.29 6.33 -17.57
C LEU A 166 1.50 7.10 -17.05
N LEU A 167 2.35 6.46 -16.24
CA LEU A 167 3.57 7.08 -15.71
C LEU A 167 4.62 7.32 -16.80
N PHE A 168 4.73 6.41 -17.77
CA PHE A 168 5.57 6.63 -18.95
C PHE A 168 5.14 7.89 -19.71
N LEU A 169 3.84 8.04 -19.99
CA LEU A 169 3.30 9.24 -20.65
C LEU A 169 3.51 10.49 -19.79
N ALA A 170 3.33 10.41 -18.48
CA ALA A 170 3.62 11.54 -17.57
C ALA A 170 5.06 12.05 -17.74
N ILE A 171 6.04 11.15 -17.78
CA ILE A 171 7.45 11.50 -17.95
C ILE A 171 7.69 12.13 -19.33
N ILE A 172 7.13 11.58 -20.41
CA ILE A 172 7.26 12.13 -21.76
C ILE A 172 6.68 13.55 -21.84
N PHE A 173 5.51 13.79 -21.22
CA PHE A 173 4.85 15.09 -21.27
C PHE A 173 5.44 16.14 -20.32
N SER A 174 6.26 15.74 -19.34
CA SER A 174 6.86 16.65 -18.34
C SER A 174 7.65 17.82 -18.95
N ALA A 175 8.21 17.66 -20.15
CA ALA A 175 8.98 18.70 -20.82
C ALA A 175 8.12 19.75 -21.52
N ASN A 176 7.00 19.36 -22.15
CA ASN A 176 6.28 20.24 -23.11
C ASN A 176 4.86 20.56 -22.68
N HIS A 177 4.22 19.71 -21.88
CA HIS A 177 2.80 19.80 -21.55
C HIS A 177 2.56 19.48 -20.07
N GLU A 178 2.77 20.48 -19.22
CA GLU A 178 2.67 20.36 -17.76
C GLU A 178 1.29 19.84 -17.30
N VAL A 179 0.19 20.36 -17.86
CA VAL A 179 -1.17 19.93 -17.49
C VAL A 179 -1.40 18.46 -17.79
N LEU A 180 -0.93 17.97 -18.95
CA LEU A 180 -1.03 16.54 -19.30
C LEU A 180 -0.17 15.70 -18.37
N CYS A 181 1.04 16.16 -18.03
CA CYS A 181 1.91 15.50 -17.04
C CYS A 181 1.17 15.29 -15.71
N TRP A 182 0.53 16.33 -15.17
CA TRP A 182 -0.23 16.25 -13.93
C TRP A 182 -1.41 15.28 -13.99
N ILE A 183 -2.17 15.27 -15.10
CA ILE A 183 -3.28 14.32 -15.31
C ILE A 183 -2.76 12.88 -15.32
N PHE A 184 -1.67 12.62 -16.04
CA PHE A 184 -1.09 11.28 -16.10
C PHE A 184 -0.46 10.85 -14.76
N ILE A 185 0.12 11.77 -13.99
CA ILE A 185 0.56 11.51 -12.61
C ILE A 185 -0.63 11.13 -11.73
N LEU A 186 -1.74 11.89 -11.77
CA LEU A 186 -2.95 11.58 -11.01
C LEU A 186 -3.43 10.15 -11.31
N LEU A 187 -3.58 9.81 -12.59
CA LEU A 187 -4.05 8.49 -13.00
C LEU A 187 -3.05 7.39 -12.66
N GLY A 188 -1.76 7.58 -12.96
CA GLY A 188 -0.72 6.58 -12.71
C GLY A 188 -0.50 6.30 -11.22
N VAL A 189 -0.48 7.34 -10.38
CA VAL A 189 -0.41 7.19 -8.91
C VAL A 189 -1.69 6.55 -8.38
N SER A 190 -2.88 6.92 -8.90
CA SER A 190 -4.13 6.26 -8.52
C SER A 190 -4.08 4.77 -8.81
N CYS A 191 -3.54 4.39 -9.98
CA CYS A 191 -3.35 2.99 -10.36
C CYS A 191 -2.37 2.25 -9.43
N CYS A 192 -1.29 2.90 -9.00
CA CYS A 192 -0.41 2.33 -7.97
C CYS A 192 -1.15 2.15 -6.64
N CYS A 193 -1.98 3.12 -6.25
CA CYS A 193 -2.75 3.10 -5.01
C CYS A 193 -3.86 2.05 -4.94
N LEU A 194 -4.30 1.48 -6.07
CA LEU A 194 -5.19 0.31 -6.10
C LEU A 194 -4.64 -0.86 -5.27
N ASN A 195 -3.32 -1.01 -5.21
CA ASN A 195 -2.65 -2.13 -4.57
C ASN A 195 -2.73 -2.08 -3.03
N TRP A 196 -2.84 -0.91 -2.40
CA TRP A 196 -2.66 -0.77 -0.95
C TRP A 196 -3.65 -1.61 -0.14
N ALA A 197 -4.94 -1.38 -0.34
CA ALA A 197 -5.98 -2.09 0.42
C ALA A 197 -6.10 -3.54 -0.03
N VAL A 198 -6.02 -3.80 -1.34
CA VAL A 198 -6.20 -5.14 -1.92
C VAL A 198 -5.05 -6.08 -1.52
N ASN A 199 -3.81 -5.59 -1.47
CA ASN A 199 -2.66 -6.36 -0.98
C ASN A 199 -2.79 -6.70 0.50
N MET A 200 -3.30 -5.78 1.32
CA MET A 200 -3.56 -6.04 2.74
C MET A 200 -4.68 -7.06 2.93
N ASP A 201 -5.78 -6.98 2.18
CA ASP A 201 -6.85 -7.99 2.19
C ASP A 201 -6.28 -9.39 1.88
N MET A 202 -5.44 -9.47 0.84
CA MET A 202 -4.73 -10.70 0.48
C MET A 202 -3.84 -11.24 1.60
N LEU A 203 -3.09 -10.40 2.30
CA LEU A 203 -2.30 -10.81 3.47
C LEU A 203 -3.20 -11.39 4.57
N MET A 204 -4.36 -10.78 4.83
CA MET A 204 -5.24 -11.20 5.93
C MET A 204 -5.84 -12.60 5.71
N TYR A 205 -6.22 -12.98 4.49
CA TYR A 205 -6.83 -14.31 4.28
C TYR A 205 -5.83 -15.43 3.97
N ILE A 206 -4.56 -15.13 3.63
CA ILE A 206 -3.52 -16.15 3.44
C ILE A 206 -2.67 -16.40 4.69
N VAL A 207 -2.77 -15.54 5.71
CA VAL A 207 -2.02 -15.65 6.97
C VAL A 207 -2.97 -15.87 8.14
N VAL A 208 -2.65 -16.85 8.99
CA VAL A 208 -3.38 -17.13 10.22
C VAL A 208 -3.37 -15.95 11.20
N PRO A 209 -4.47 -15.69 11.94
CA PRO A 209 -4.64 -14.47 12.73
C PRO A 209 -3.51 -14.16 13.73
N ASN A 210 -2.97 -15.18 14.39
CA ASN A 210 -1.90 -15.04 15.38
C ASN A 210 -0.58 -14.52 14.78
N ARG A 211 -0.35 -14.74 13.47
CA ARG A 211 0.88 -14.32 12.75
C ARG A 211 0.70 -13.08 11.88
N ARG A 212 -0.52 -12.56 11.71
CA ARG A 212 -0.82 -11.41 10.84
C ARG A 212 -0.03 -10.16 11.24
N SER A 213 0.11 -9.88 12.52
CA SER A 213 0.90 -8.72 12.99
C SER A 213 2.36 -8.80 12.55
N THR A 214 2.99 -9.97 12.71
CA THR A 214 4.35 -10.24 12.23
C THR A 214 4.41 -10.13 10.70
N ALA A 215 3.41 -10.66 9.98
CA ALA A 215 3.33 -10.61 8.53
C ALA A 215 3.26 -9.17 8.01
N THR A 216 2.39 -8.35 8.58
CA THR A 216 2.24 -6.93 8.25
C THR A 216 3.54 -6.19 8.55
N ALA A 217 4.13 -6.38 9.74
CA ALA A 217 5.39 -5.73 10.11
C ALA A 217 6.54 -6.08 9.16
N MET A 218 6.69 -7.35 8.79
CA MET A 218 7.73 -7.80 7.85
C MET A 218 7.50 -7.24 6.45
N GLN A 219 6.26 -7.23 5.97
CA GLN A 219 5.94 -6.67 4.66
C GLN A 219 6.21 -5.16 4.62
N THR A 220 5.81 -4.43 5.68
CA THR A 220 6.11 -3.00 5.86
C THR A 220 7.61 -2.74 5.91
N LEU A 221 8.38 -3.55 6.65
CA LEU A 221 9.84 -3.44 6.72
C LEU A 221 10.47 -3.57 5.33
N PHE A 222 10.13 -4.62 4.59
CA PHE A 222 10.67 -4.84 3.25
C PHE A 222 10.24 -3.74 2.27
N SER A 223 8.97 -3.35 2.31
CA SER A 223 8.45 -2.33 1.40
C SER A 223 9.07 -0.96 1.64
N HIS A 224 9.36 -0.59 2.89
CA HIS A 224 10.03 0.67 3.16
C HIS A 224 11.52 0.60 2.85
N LEU A 225 12.21 -0.44 3.34
CA LEU A 225 13.64 -0.58 3.18
C LEU A 225 14.06 -0.64 1.71
N PHE A 226 13.37 -1.47 0.91
CA PHE A 226 13.70 -1.69 -0.49
C PHE A 226 12.79 -0.92 -1.47
N GLY A 227 11.72 -0.31 -0.98
CA GLY A 227 10.88 0.57 -1.77
C GLY A 227 11.28 2.03 -1.59
N ASP A 228 10.50 2.78 -0.84
CA ASP A 228 10.51 4.24 -0.80
C ASP A 228 11.74 4.86 -0.14
N ALA A 229 12.41 4.17 0.79
CA ALA A 229 13.65 4.67 1.39
C ALA A 229 14.84 4.57 0.41
N SER A 230 14.90 3.50 -0.38
CA SER A 230 16.02 3.24 -1.29
C SER A 230 15.86 3.87 -2.67
N SER A 231 14.63 3.96 -3.16
CA SER A 231 14.36 4.34 -4.55
C SER A 231 14.82 5.76 -4.91
N PRO A 232 14.65 6.81 -4.07
CA PRO A 232 15.09 8.15 -4.45
C PRO A 232 16.60 8.23 -4.61
N TYR A 233 17.35 7.57 -3.73
CA TYR A 233 18.81 7.53 -3.78
C TYR A 233 19.30 6.83 -5.06
N LEU A 234 18.74 5.65 -5.38
CA LEU A 234 19.12 4.90 -6.58
C LEU A 234 18.83 5.69 -7.86
N ILE A 235 17.67 6.34 -7.95
CA ILE A 235 17.30 7.14 -9.13
C ILE A 235 18.14 8.42 -9.22
N GLY A 236 18.51 9.02 -8.09
CA GLY A 236 19.47 10.12 -8.04
C GLY A 236 20.84 9.71 -8.60
N LEU A 237 21.38 8.57 -8.19
CA LEU A 237 22.66 8.04 -8.72
C LEU A 237 22.60 7.78 -10.22
N ILE A 238 21.50 7.22 -10.72
CA ILE A 238 21.31 6.99 -12.15
C ILE A 238 21.23 8.31 -12.90
N SER A 239 20.51 9.30 -12.36
CA SER A 239 20.43 10.64 -12.93
C SER A 239 21.80 11.32 -12.98
N ASP A 240 22.56 11.30 -11.89
CA ASP A 240 23.90 11.90 -11.84
C ASP A 240 24.87 11.19 -12.79
N SER A 241 24.78 9.85 -12.92
CA SER A 241 25.57 9.07 -13.88
C SER A 241 25.24 9.42 -15.34
N ILE A 242 23.96 9.60 -15.68
CA ILE A 242 23.54 10.04 -17.02
C ILE A 242 24.01 11.47 -17.31
N ARG A 243 23.97 12.34 -16.30
CA ARG A 243 24.35 13.75 -16.43
C ARG A 243 25.86 13.95 -16.61
N GLY A 244 26.68 13.15 -15.92
CA GLY A 244 28.13 13.37 -15.84
C GLY A 244 28.46 14.75 -15.27
N ASP A 245 29.43 15.43 -15.91
CA ASP A 245 29.92 16.75 -15.48
C ASP A 245 29.09 17.94 -16.00
N ASP A 246 27.99 17.70 -16.74
CA ASP A 246 27.15 18.78 -17.27
C ASP A 246 26.12 19.27 -16.26
N PHE A 247 26.39 20.41 -15.63
CA PHE A 247 25.49 21.04 -14.66
C PHE A 247 24.47 22.01 -15.27
N SER A 248 24.29 22.02 -16.59
CA SER A 248 23.29 22.86 -17.24
C SER A 248 21.86 22.49 -16.82
N THR A 249 20.96 23.48 -16.80
CA THR A 249 19.55 23.26 -16.47
C THR A 249 18.89 22.20 -17.37
N LYS A 250 19.28 22.17 -18.66
CA LYS A 250 18.80 21.18 -19.62
C LYS A 250 19.27 19.77 -19.26
N SER A 251 20.55 19.60 -18.97
CA SER A 251 21.11 18.29 -18.63
C SER A 251 20.52 17.75 -17.33
N ARG A 252 20.35 18.58 -16.30
CA ARG A 252 19.69 18.21 -15.05
C ARG A 252 18.26 17.70 -15.26
N PHE A 253 17.48 18.35 -16.13
CA PHE A 253 16.14 17.89 -16.46
C PHE A 253 16.18 16.55 -17.21
N PHE A 254 16.89 16.46 -18.33
CA PHE A 254 16.87 15.27 -19.17
C PHE A 254 17.46 14.05 -18.46
N ALA A 255 18.52 14.23 -17.67
CA ALA A 255 19.11 13.15 -16.91
C ALA A 255 18.14 12.60 -15.85
N LEU A 256 17.40 13.48 -15.13
CA LEU A 256 16.38 13.06 -14.18
C LEU A 256 15.17 12.42 -14.87
N GLN A 257 14.71 13.01 -15.98
CA GLN A 257 13.63 12.47 -16.80
C GLN A 257 13.97 11.05 -17.28
N SER A 258 15.20 10.82 -17.77
CA SER A 258 15.68 9.51 -18.20
C SER A 258 15.75 8.51 -17.05
N ALA A 259 16.26 8.93 -15.89
CA ALA A 259 16.32 8.07 -14.70
C ALA A 259 14.92 7.64 -14.22
N LEU A 260 13.90 8.50 -14.37
CA LEU A 260 12.53 8.20 -13.98
C LEU A 260 11.82 7.15 -14.86
N PHE A 261 12.42 6.70 -15.97
CA PHE A 261 11.93 5.51 -16.67
C PHE A 261 12.24 4.21 -15.91
N VAL A 262 13.25 4.17 -15.03
CA VAL A 262 13.59 2.98 -14.25
C VAL A 262 12.43 2.51 -13.35
N PRO A 263 11.75 3.37 -12.58
CA PRO A 263 10.52 3.02 -11.86
C PRO A 263 9.46 2.33 -12.74
N ASN A 264 9.30 2.72 -14.01
CA ASN A 264 8.32 2.07 -14.90
C ASN A 264 8.67 0.59 -15.14
N PHE A 265 9.96 0.25 -15.31
CA PHE A 265 10.39 -1.14 -15.43
C PHE A 265 10.19 -1.93 -14.14
N VAL A 266 10.46 -1.31 -12.99
CA VAL A 266 10.19 -1.92 -11.67
C VAL A 266 8.69 -2.20 -11.49
N LEU A 267 7.83 -1.30 -11.97
CA LEU A 267 6.38 -1.47 -11.92
C LEU A 267 5.88 -2.63 -12.79
N ILE A 268 6.51 -2.90 -13.94
CA ILE A 268 6.22 -4.11 -14.75
C ILE A 268 6.52 -5.37 -13.92
N GLY A 269 7.65 -5.38 -13.19
CA GLY A 269 8.01 -6.45 -12.26
C GLY A 269 6.94 -6.66 -11.18
N SER A 270 6.38 -5.57 -10.64
CA SER A 270 5.24 -5.66 -9.71
C SER A 270 4.05 -6.40 -10.32
N GLY A 271 3.67 -6.06 -11.55
CA GLY A 271 2.57 -6.72 -12.25
C GLY A 271 2.84 -8.22 -12.42
N ALA A 272 4.06 -8.59 -12.79
CA ALA A 272 4.47 -9.98 -12.93
C ALA A 272 4.38 -10.74 -11.58
N PHE A 273 4.86 -10.18 -10.48
CA PHE A 273 4.78 -10.82 -9.16
C PHE A 273 3.34 -11.05 -8.71
N TYR A 274 2.43 -10.08 -8.93
CA TYR A 274 1.02 -10.26 -8.60
C TYR A 274 0.33 -11.28 -9.50
N LEU A 275 0.64 -11.32 -10.80
CA LEU A 275 0.15 -12.37 -11.69
C LEU A 275 0.65 -13.75 -11.26
N LEU A 276 1.91 -13.88 -10.84
CA LEU A 276 2.44 -15.13 -10.28
C LEU A 276 1.73 -15.51 -8.98
N ALA A 277 1.45 -14.54 -8.10
CA ALA A 277 0.73 -14.77 -6.86
C ALA A 277 -0.69 -15.32 -7.10
N SER A 278 -1.32 -14.96 -8.23
CA SER A 278 -2.65 -15.48 -8.61
C SER A 278 -2.70 -16.99 -8.81
N PHE A 279 -1.57 -17.65 -9.09
CA PHE A 279 -1.52 -19.11 -9.20
C PHE A 279 -1.50 -19.82 -7.84
N CYS A 280 -1.04 -19.16 -6.78
CA CYS A 280 -0.89 -19.75 -5.45
C CYS A 280 -1.96 -19.30 -4.45
N VAL A 281 -2.61 -18.14 -4.70
CA VAL A 281 -3.49 -17.47 -3.71
C VAL A 281 -4.64 -18.34 -3.22
N VAL A 282 -5.24 -19.15 -4.10
CA VAL A 282 -6.37 -20.01 -3.75
C VAL A 282 -5.93 -21.14 -2.83
N ASP A 283 -4.80 -21.77 -3.15
CA ASP A 283 -4.24 -22.87 -2.35
C ASP A 283 -3.77 -22.37 -0.99
N ASP A 284 -3.12 -21.21 -0.94
CA ASP A 284 -2.62 -20.61 0.30
C ASP A 284 -3.77 -20.15 1.22
N ARG A 285 -4.83 -19.57 0.64
CA ARG A 285 -6.07 -19.26 1.37
C ARG A 285 -6.74 -20.52 1.94
N ALA A 286 -6.80 -21.59 1.16
CA ALA A 286 -7.36 -22.86 1.62
C ALA A 286 -6.55 -23.46 2.77
N LYS A 287 -5.21 -23.46 2.67
CA LYS A 287 -4.31 -23.92 3.74
C LYS A 287 -4.48 -23.10 5.02
N ALA A 288 -4.51 -21.77 4.91
CA ALA A 288 -4.72 -20.89 6.06
C ALA A 288 -6.07 -21.18 6.74
N THR A 289 -7.13 -21.38 5.94
CA THR A 289 -8.47 -21.72 6.45
C THR A 289 -8.48 -23.07 7.16
N MET A 290 -7.75 -24.07 6.65
CA MET A 290 -7.63 -25.39 7.31
C MET A 290 -6.85 -25.31 8.63
N GLU A 291 -5.77 -24.52 8.68
CA GLU A 291 -4.95 -24.31 9.89
C GLU A 291 -5.76 -23.59 10.99
N MET A 292 -6.65 -22.67 10.61
CA MET A 292 -7.60 -22.03 11.54
C MET A 292 -8.67 -23.00 12.09
N ARG A 293 -9.01 -24.06 11.34
CA ARG A 293 -10.07 -25.04 11.67
C ARG A 293 -9.55 -26.35 12.29
N SER A 294 -8.40 -26.33 12.97
CA SER A 294 -7.78 -27.54 13.53
C SER A 294 -8.78 -28.38 14.37
N PRO A 295 -8.67 -29.72 14.41
CA PRO A 295 -9.72 -30.65 14.86
C PRO A 295 -10.23 -30.47 16.30
N GLU A 296 -9.53 -29.72 17.16
CA GLU A 296 -10.05 -29.32 18.48
C GLU A 296 -11.19 -28.29 18.37
N SER A 297 -11.25 -27.49 17.31
CA SER A 297 -12.35 -26.55 17.03
C SER A 297 -13.67 -27.30 16.79
N THR A 298 -13.65 -28.43 16.09
CA THR A 298 -14.83 -29.29 15.93
C THR A 298 -15.26 -29.92 17.26
N ALA A 299 -14.30 -30.25 18.13
CA ALA A 299 -14.59 -30.77 19.45
C ALA A 299 -15.16 -29.69 20.38
N ILE A 300 -14.67 -28.46 20.33
CA ILE A 300 -15.17 -27.34 21.14
C ILE A 300 -16.54 -26.86 20.67
N VAL A 301 -16.79 -26.75 19.36
CA VAL A 301 -18.14 -26.43 18.83
C VAL A 301 -19.14 -27.54 19.18
N ALA A 302 -18.72 -28.81 19.13
CA ALA A 302 -19.55 -29.92 19.60
C ALA A 302 -19.75 -29.89 21.12
N VAL A 303 -18.77 -29.43 21.90
CA VAL A 303 -18.88 -29.28 23.36
C VAL A 303 -19.76 -28.09 23.73
N GLU A 304 -19.62 -26.92 23.08
CA GLU A 304 -20.49 -25.75 23.28
C GLU A 304 -21.93 -26.07 22.89
N SER A 305 -22.16 -26.70 21.73
CA SER A 305 -23.51 -27.12 21.32
C SER A 305 -24.10 -28.21 22.22
N SER A 306 -23.26 -28.95 22.96
CA SER A 306 -23.70 -29.92 23.98
C SER A 306 -23.85 -29.33 25.38
N SER A 307 -23.23 -28.17 25.64
CA SER A 307 -23.23 -27.50 26.94
C SER A 307 -24.39 -26.52 27.12
N ASP A 308 -25.06 -26.15 26.02
CA ASP A 308 -26.27 -25.32 26.03
C ASP A 308 -27.51 -26.03 26.60
N THR A 309 -27.44 -27.34 26.87
CA THR A 309 -28.38 -28.01 27.78
C THR A 309 -27.77 -28.04 29.18
N SER A 310 -28.07 -27.00 29.97
CA SER A 310 -27.76 -26.99 31.39
C SER A 310 -28.40 -28.22 32.07
N PRO A 311 -27.63 -29.12 32.72
CA PRO A 311 -28.19 -30.29 33.40
C PRO A 311 -29.15 -29.95 34.55
N LEU A 312 -29.24 -28.67 34.93
CA LEU A 312 -30.22 -28.16 35.88
C LEU A 312 -31.61 -27.94 35.27
N LEU A 313 -31.73 -27.71 33.96
CA LEU A 313 -33.03 -27.58 33.28
C LEU A 313 -33.69 -28.94 33.05
N ASP A 314 -32.91 -29.95 32.66
CA ASP A 314 -33.40 -31.33 32.48
C ASP A 314 -33.86 -31.99 33.79
N ALA A 315 -33.32 -31.56 34.94
CA ALA A 315 -33.73 -32.04 36.25
C ALA A 315 -35.07 -31.46 36.74
N VAL A 316 -35.50 -30.32 36.19
CA VAL A 316 -36.77 -29.66 36.56
C VAL A 316 -37.93 -30.18 35.70
N GLU A 317 -37.69 -30.60 34.46
CA GLU A 317 -38.72 -31.16 33.57
C GLU A 317 -39.10 -32.62 33.86
N GLN A 318 -38.36 -33.33 34.72
CA GLN A 318 -38.64 -34.74 35.03
C GLN A 318 -39.53 -34.97 36.29
N GLN A 319 -40.07 -33.93 36.92
CA GLN A 319 -41.02 -34.13 38.01
C GLN A 319 -42.47 -34.26 37.49
N PRO A 320 -43.14 -35.41 37.71
CA PRO A 320 -44.52 -35.58 37.31
C PRO A 320 -45.46 -34.71 38.17
N PRO A 321 -46.53 -34.13 37.59
CA PRO A 321 -47.48 -33.33 38.34
C PRO A 321 -48.29 -34.21 39.28
N TYR A 322 -48.30 -33.86 40.57
CA TYR A 322 -49.29 -34.31 41.55
C TYR A 322 -50.53 -33.41 41.50
#